data_AF-A0A2K3K220-F1
#
_entry.id   AF-A0A2K3K220-F1
#
_cell.length_a   1.000
_cell.length_b   1.000
_cell.length_c   1.000
_cell.angle_alpha   90.00
_cell.angle_beta   90.00
_cell.angle_gamma   90.00
#
_symmetry.space_group_name_H-M   'P 1'
#
loop_
_entity.id
_entity.type
_entity.pdbx_description
1 polymer ?
#
loop_
_entity_poly.entity_id
_entity_poly.type
_entity_poly.pdbx_seq_one_letter_code
_entity_poly.pdbx_strand_id
1 'polypeptide(L)'
;MMHEIPLWIKNPDFDRVDWLNKLIEYMWPYLDKAICTTAQNIAKPIIAEQIPNYKIDAVEFEVLTLGTLPPTFQGMKVYMTEEKELIMEPCIKWAGNPNVIIAVKAFGLKATIQVVDLQVFLIPRITLKPLVPSFPCFANIYVSLMEK
;
A
#
# COMPACT_ATOMS: atom_id res chain seq x y z
N MET A 1 11.54 22.10 11.13
CA MET A 1 11.16 20.68 10.95
C MET A 1 11.93 19.89 12.00
N MET A 2 11.32 19.59 13.15
CA MET A 2 11.98 18.73 14.14
C MET A 2 12.15 17.35 13.50
N HIS A 3 13.38 16.85 13.48
CA HIS A 3 13.63 15.46 13.11
C HIS A 3 12.95 14.59 14.17
N GLU A 4 11.79 14.01 13.83
CA GLU A 4 11.17 13.03 14.70
C GLU A 4 12.17 11.90 14.93
N ILE A 5 12.47 11.62 16.20
CA ILE A 5 13.36 10.53 16.57
C ILE A 5 12.76 9.21 16.02
N PRO A 6 13.51 8.41 15.25
CA PRO A 6 13.03 7.15 14.69
C PRO A 6 12.43 6.22 15.75
N LEU A 7 11.46 5.39 15.35
CA LEU A 7 10.74 4.53 16.28
C LEU A 7 11.64 3.50 16.97
N TRP A 8 12.63 2.95 16.26
CA TRP A 8 13.63 2.03 16.84
C TRP A 8 14.55 2.67 17.88
N ILE A 9 14.67 4.01 17.91
CA ILE A 9 15.36 4.72 18.99
C ILE A 9 14.43 4.96 20.18
N LYS A 10 13.14 5.24 19.91
CA LYS A 10 12.14 5.51 20.96
C LYS A 10 11.64 4.23 21.64
N ASN A 11 11.61 3.12 20.91
CA ASN A 11 11.04 1.85 21.33
C ASN A 11 11.95 0.71 20.89
N PRO A 12 12.54 -0.05 21.83
CA PRO A 12 13.48 -1.12 21.55
C PRO A 12 12.88 -2.30 20.79
N ASP A 13 11.55 -2.44 20.72
CA ASP A 13 10.88 -3.51 19.97
C ASP A 13 10.97 -3.33 18.46
N PHE A 14 11.28 -2.11 17.98
CA PHE A 14 11.40 -1.84 16.56
C PHE A 14 12.84 -2.06 16.10
N ASP A 15 13.01 -2.97 15.15
CA ASP A 15 14.28 -3.15 14.46
C ASP A 15 14.43 -2.14 13.32
N ARG A 16 15.66 -1.68 13.10
CA ARG A 16 16.01 -0.83 11.96
C ARG A 16 16.11 -1.67 10.68
N VAL A 17 15.38 -1.26 9.64
CA VAL A 17 15.25 -2.01 8.37
C VAL A 17 15.71 -1.20 7.16
N ASP A 18 16.85 -0.52 7.25
CA ASP A 18 17.38 0.30 6.14
C ASP A 18 17.57 -0.48 4.84
N TRP A 19 17.93 -1.76 4.95
CA TRP A 19 18.12 -2.62 3.78
C TRP A 19 16.81 -2.77 2.98
N LEU A 20 15.66 -2.79 3.66
CA LEU A 20 14.35 -2.89 3.04
C LEU A 20 14.01 -1.61 2.30
N ASN A 21 14.34 -0.45 2.89
CA ASN A 21 14.17 0.84 2.22
C ASN A 21 14.98 0.90 0.91
N LYS A 22 16.26 0.49 0.94
CA LYS A 22 17.09 0.43 -0.27
C LYS A 22 16.47 -0.51 -1.32
N LEU A 23 16.04 -1.70 -0.90
CA LEU A 23 15.40 -2.66 -1.80
C LEU A 23 14.16 -2.07 -2.48
N ILE A 24 13.26 -1.45 -1.70
CA ILE A 24 12.03 -0.85 -2.22
C ILE A 24 12.36 0.32 -3.14
N GLU A 25 13.34 1.16 -2.81
CA GLU A 25 13.80 2.25 -3.67
C GLU A 25 14.26 1.76 -5.05
N TYR A 26 15.10 0.72 -5.10
CA TYR A 26 15.54 0.12 -6.36
C TYR A 26 14.38 -0.51 -7.16
N MET A 27 13.41 -1.11 -6.47
CA MET A 27 12.28 -1.79 -7.11
C MET A 27 11.13 -0.84 -7.48
N TRP A 28 11.09 0.36 -6.93
CA TRP A 28 9.92 1.25 -6.99
C TRP A 28 9.37 1.52 -8.40
N PRO A 29 10.19 1.80 -9.43
CA PRO A 29 9.67 2.03 -10.78
C PRO A 29 8.94 0.83 -11.39
N TYR A 30 9.24 -0.37 -10.91
CA TYR A 30 8.57 -1.61 -11.32
C TYR A 30 7.34 -1.89 -10.47
N LEU A 31 7.45 -1.64 -9.16
CA LEU A 31 6.34 -1.77 -8.21
C LEU A 31 5.20 -0.82 -8.55
N ASP A 32 5.49 0.44 -8.89
CA ASP A 32 4.50 1.42 -9.34
C ASP A 32 3.63 0.85 -10.46
N LYS A 33 4.26 0.38 -11.54
CA LYS A 33 3.56 -0.21 -12.69
C LYS A 33 2.73 -1.42 -12.30
N ALA A 34 3.29 -2.33 -11.50
CA ALA A 34 2.60 -3.55 -11.09
C ALA A 34 1.40 -3.26 -10.20
N ILE A 35 1.57 -2.40 -9.19
CA ILE A 35 0.52 -2.00 -8.26
C ILE A 35 -0.59 -1.25 -9.00
N CYS A 36 -0.25 -0.28 -9.85
CA CYS A 36 -1.24 0.45 -10.65
C CYS A 36 -2.03 -0.47 -11.58
N THR A 37 -1.36 -1.42 -12.24
CA THR A 37 -2.04 -2.41 -13.10
C THR A 37 -3.00 -3.28 -12.29
N THR A 38 -2.56 -3.81 -11.15
CA THR A 38 -3.42 -4.61 -10.26
C THR A 38 -4.59 -3.79 -9.72
N ALA A 39 -4.34 -2.56 -9.27
CA ALA A 39 -5.38 -1.66 -8.76
C ALA A 39 -6.43 -1.35 -9.83
N GLN A 40 -6.03 -1.07 -11.08
CA GLN A 40 -6.98 -0.87 -12.18
C GLN A 40 -7.80 -2.12 -12.45
N ASN A 41 -7.17 -3.29 -12.48
CA ASN A 41 -7.87 -4.56 -12.77
C ASN A 41 -8.90 -4.90 -11.68
N ILE A 42 -8.61 -4.56 -10.43
CA ILE A 42 -9.55 -4.71 -9.31
C ILE A 42 -10.65 -3.64 -9.36
N ALA A 43 -10.29 -2.38 -9.64
CA ALA A 43 -11.23 -1.26 -9.59
C ALA A 43 -12.24 -1.27 -10.74
N LYS A 44 -11.82 -1.67 -11.96
CA LYS A 44 -12.69 -1.69 -13.16
C LYS A 44 -14.03 -2.41 -12.95
N PRO A 45 -14.08 -3.68 -12.49
CA PRO A 45 -15.35 -4.37 -12.27
C PRO A 45 -16.19 -3.72 -11.16
N ILE A 46 -15.56 -3.25 -10.07
CA ILE A 46 -16.26 -2.57 -8.97
C ILE A 46 -16.93 -1.28 -9.48
N ILE A 47 -16.21 -0.48 -10.26
CA ILE A 47 -16.72 0.73 -10.87
C ILE A 47 -17.86 0.41 -11.83
N ALA A 48 -17.69 -0.60 -12.70
CA ALA A 48 -18.70 -1.00 -13.67
C ALA A 48 -20.03 -1.41 -13.02
N GLU A 49 -19.98 -2.06 -11.86
CA GLU A 49 -21.17 -2.41 -11.08
C GLU A 49 -21.91 -1.17 -10.54
N GLN A 50 -21.18 -0.08 -10.26
CA GLN A 50 -21.76 1.16 -9.73
C GLN A 50 -22.29 2.09 -10.81
N ILE A 51 -21.78 2.03 -12.04
CA ILE A 51 -22.17 2.93 -13.15
C ILE A 51 -23.70 3.05 -13.33
N PRO A 52 -24.50 1.97 -13.36
CA PRO A 52 -25.96 2.04 -13.53
C PRO A 52 -26.68 2.82 -12.42
N ASN A 53 -26.11 2.84 -11.20
CA ASN A 53 -26.74 3.48 -10.04
C ASN A 53 -26.67 5.01 -10.10
N TYR A 54 -25.72 5.58 -10.86
CA TYR A 54 -25.39 7.00 -10.81
C TYR A 54 -25.63 7.76 -12.13
N LYS A 55 -26.26 7.15 -13.14
CA LYS A 55 -26.47 7.75 -14.48
C LYS A 55 -25.16 8.26 -15.11
N ILE A 56 -24.07 7.52 -14.90
CA ILE A 56 -22.76 7.77 -15.49
C ILE A 56 -22.65 6.90 -16.75
N ASP A 57 -21.97 7.40 -17.80
CA ASP A 57 -21.72 6.63 -19.02
C ASP A 57 -20.43 5.80 -18.89
N ALA A 58 -19.37 6.39 -18.34
CA ALA A 58 -18.10 5.71 -18.10
C ALA A 58 -17.27 6.39 -17.00
N VAL A 59 -16.41 5.61 -16.34
CA VAL A 59 -15.34 6.09 -15.46
C VAL A 59 -14.04 5.41 -15.89
N GLU A 60 -13.04 6.21 -16.24
CA GLU A 60 -11.78 5.73 -16.83
C GLU A 60 -10.57 6.32 -16.09
N PHE A 61 -9.55 5.50 -15.87
CA PHE A 61 -8.24 5.99 -15.45
C PHE A 61 -7.48 6.49 -16.68
N GLU A 62 -7.25 7.80 -16.78
CA GLU A 62 -6.43 8.39 -17.85
C GLU A 62 -4.95 8.33 -17.52
N VAL A 63 -4.64 8.57 -16.24
CA VAL A 63 -3.30 8.42 -15.67
C VAL A 63 -3.44 7.76 -14.32
N LEU A 64 -2.58 6.78 -14.04
CA LEU A 64 -2.46 6.18 -12.72
C LEU A 64 -1.01 5.83 -12.48
N THR A 65 -0.35 6.62 -11.65
CA THR A 65 0.96 6.34 -11.07
C THR A 65 0.97 6.77 -9.61
N LEU A 66 1.67 6.00 -8.78
CA LEU A 66 1.97 6.29 -7.38
C LEU A 66 3.11 7.32 -7.25
N GLY A 67 3.76 7.70 -8.35
CA GLY A 67 4.82 8.68 -8.39
C GLY A 67 6.22 8.08 -8.26
N THR A 68 7.20 8.95 -8.07
CA THR A 68 8.63 8.58 -8.03
C THR A 68 9.16 8.38 -6.61
N LEU A 69 8.39 8.77 -5.59
CA LEU A 69 8.79 8.70 -4.19
C LEU A 69 8.22 7.43 -3.53
N PRO A 70 9.05 6.42 -3.18
CA PRO A 70 8.59 5.21 -2.51
C PRO A 70 8.18 5.44 -1.05
N PRO A 71 7.40 4.51 -0.45
CA PRO A 71 7.19 4.47 0.98
C PRO A 71 8.50 4.18 1.72
N THR A 72 8.58 4.66 2.96
CA THR A 72 9.70 4.42 3.87
C THR A 72 9.25 3.61 5.08
N PHE A 73 10.09 2.67 5.49
CA PHE A 73 9.93 1.84 6.67
C PHE A 73 10.76 2.44 7.81
N GLN A 74 10.08 2.94 8.84
CA GLN A 74 10.68 3.60 10.00
C GLN A 74 11.17 2.61 11.07
N GLY A 75 10.85 1.33 10.89
CA GLY A 75 11.20 0.20 11.74
C GLY A 75 10.21 -0.94 11.52
N MET A 76 10.51 -2.12 12.06
CA MET A 76 9.59 -3.25 12.06
C MET A 76 9.64 -3.97 13.40
N LYS A 77 8.48 -4.35 13.95
CA LYS A 77 8.40 -5.31 15.05
C LYS A 77 8.15 -6.70 14.50
N VAL A 78 8.75 -7.71 15.12
CA VAL A 78 8.55 -9.12 14.75
C VAL A 78 8.27 -9.94 16.00
N TYR A 79 7.19 -10.71 15.95
CA TYR A 79 6.75 -11.57 17.05
C TYR A 79 6.65 -13.02 16.57
N MET A 80 7.07 -13.93 17.43
CA MET A 80 6.78 -15.36 17.29
C MET A 80 5.81 -15.76 18.38
N THR A 81 4.74 -16.46 18.01
CA THR A 81 3.73 -16.92 18.98
C THR A 81 3.94 -18.41 19.31
N GLU A 82 3.36 -18.86 20.43
CA GLU A 82 3.36 -20.28 20.82
C GLU A 82 2.63 -21.16 19.78
N GLU A 83 1.71 -20.58 19.01
CA GLU A 83 0.97 -21.26 17.93
C GLU A 83 1.76 -21.41 16.62
N LYS A 84 3.08 -21.16 16.65
CA LYS A 84 3.95 -21.16 15.46
C LYS A 84 3.43 -20.20 14.39
N GLU A 85 3.14 -18.97 14.79
CA GLU A 85 2.86 -17.87 13.86
C GLU A 85 4.02 -16.89 13.85
N LEU A 86 4.24 -16.28 12.69
CA LEU A 86 5.12 -15.13 12.55
C LEU A 86 4.27 -13.89 12.30
N ILE A 87 4.37 -12.92 13.20
CA ILE A 87 3.66 -11.64 13.08
C ILE A 87 4.71 -10.54 12.84
N MET A 88 4.47 -9.69 11.85
CA MET A 88 5.32 -8.56 11.49
C MET A 88 4.50 -7.27 11.48
N GLU A 89 5.03 -6.22 12.08
CA GLU A 89 4.40 -4.89 12.13
C GLU A 89 5.39 -3.83 11.62
N PRO A 90 5.51 -3.64 10.30
CA PRO A 90 6.31 -2.57 9.73
C PRO A 90 5.65 -1.21 9.99
N CYS A 91 6.39 -0.22 10.48
CA CYS A 91 5.93 1.17 10.50
C CYS A 91 6.24 1.85 9.18
N ILE A 92 5.19 2.15 8.41
CA ILE A 92 5.28 2.71 7.06
C ILE A 92 4.89 4.19 7.08
N LYS A 93 5.74 5.02 6.47
CA LYS A 93 5.45 6.42 6.15
C LYS A 93 5.64 6.65 4.66
N TRP A 94 4.64 7.19 4.00
CA TRP A 94 4.69 7.49 2.59
C TRP A 94 4.16 8.89 2.32
N ALA A 95 5.04 9.78 1.90
CA ALA A 95 4.70 11.08 1.35
C ALA A 95 5.03 11.03 -0.15
N GLY A 96 4.07 10.52 -0.92
CA GLY A 96 4.21 10.29 -2.35
C GLY A 96 3.78 11.48 -3.19
N ASN A 97 4.23 11.49 -4.44
CA ASN A 97 3.82 12.40 -5.49
C ASN A 97 3.00 11.67 -6.58
N PRO A 98 1.87 11.02 -6.24
CA PRO A 98 1.10 10.30 -7.23
C PRO A 98 0.48 11.25 -8.24
N ASN A 99 0.18 10.71 -9.41
CA ASN A 99 -0.66 11.38 -10.40
C ASN A 99 -1.74 10.40 -10.83
N VAL A 100 -2.94 10.61 -10.29
CA VAL A 100 -4.11 9.79 -10.62
C VAL A 100 -5.16 10.68 -11.23
N ILE A 101 -5.37 10.55 -12.55
CA ILE A 101 -6.38 11.29 -13.30
C ILE A 101 -7.49 10.33 -13.66
N ILE A 102 -8.69 10.62 -13.17
CA ILE A 102 -9.91 9.85 -13.43
C ILE A 102 -10.85 10.73 -14.25
N ALA A 103 -11.28 10.22 -15.40
CA ALA A 103 -12.32 10.85 -16.22
C ALA A 103 -13.67 10.20 -15.94
N VAL A 104 -14.68 11.02 -15.67
CA VAL A 104 -16.09 10.63 -15.56
C VAL A 104 -16.82 11.21 -16.75
N LYS A 105 -17.51 10.36 -17.52
CA LYS A 105 -18.33 10.75 -18.67
C LYS A 105 -19.80 10.58 -18.32
N ALA A 106 -20.61 11.61 -18.51
CA ALA A 106 -22.06 11.57 -18.30
C ALA A 106 -22.75 12.63 -19.15
N PHE A 107 -23.90 12.31 -19.75
CA PHE A 107 -24.72 13.25 -20.53
C PHE A 107 -23.95 13.96 -21.67
N GLY A 108 -22.97 13.28 -22.27
CA GLY A 108 -22.10 13.86 -23.31
C GLY A 108 -21.03 14.82 -22.79
N LEU A 109 -20.91 15.01 -21.47
CA LEU A 109 -19.85 15.78 -20.82
C LEU A 109 -18.76 14.86 -20.27
N LYS A 110 -17.53 15.36 -20.20
CA LYS A 110 -16.38 14.70 -19.58
C LYS A 110 -15.81 15.60 -18.49
N ALA A 111 -15.84 15.14 -17.25
CA ALA A 111 -15.17 15.79 -16.12
C ALA A 111 -13.94 14.98 -15.70
N THR A 112 -12.85 15.65 -15.34
CA THR A 112 -11.62 15.01 -14.87
C THR A 112 -11.33 15.39 -13.44
N ILE A 113 -11.00 14.39 -12.61
CA ILE A 113 -10.58 14.56 -11.22
C ILE A 113 -9.13 14.10 -11.15
N GLN A 114 -8.26 14.92 -10.55
CA GLN A 114 -6.87 14.59 -10.32
C GLN A 114 -6.59 14.48 -8.83
N VAL A 115 -6.01 13.37 -8.42
CA VAL A 115 -5.44 13.20 -7.08
C VAL A 115 -3.95 13.44 -7.18
N VAL A 116 -3.48 14.41 -6.38
CA VAL A 116 -2.08 14.77 -6.18
C VAL A 116 -1.76 14.70 -4.69
N ASP A 117 -0.47 14.63 -4.36
CA ASP A 117 0.08 14.72 -3.00
C ASP A 117 -0.60 13.80 -1.98
N LEU A 118 -0.07 12.59 -1.83
CA LEU A 118 -0.62 11.58 -0.92
C LEU A 118 0.30 11.39 0.28
N GLN A 119 -0.27 11.53 1.48
CA GLN A 119 0.42 11.23 2.73
C GLN A 119 -0.28 10.09 3.47
N VAL A 120 0.48 9.04 3.75
CA VAL A 120 -0.01 7.80 4.38
C VAL A 120 0.94 7.40 5.51
N PHE A 121 0.35 7.12 6.66
CA PHE A 121 1.04 6.64 7.86
C PHE A 121 0.31 5.38 8.33
N LEU A 122 1.00 4.24 8.35
CA LEU A 122 0.38 2.93 8.61
C LEU A 122 1.32 2.07 9.45
N ILE A 123 0.73 1.22 10.30
CA ILE A 123 1.43 0.11 10.96
C ILE A 123 0.57 -1.15 10.71
N PRO A 124 0.61 -1.73 9.49
CA PRO A 124 -0.13 -2.95 9.22
C PRO A 124 0.44 -4.11 10.04
N ARG A 125 -0.44 -5.02 10.46
CA ARG A 125 -0.04 -6.31 11.03
C ARG A 125 -0.13 -7.38 9.96
N ILE A 126 0.99 -8.05 9.71
CA ILE A 126 1.12 -9.13 8.74
C ILE A 126 1.36 -10.42 9.53
N THR A 127 0.45 -11.39 9.45
CA THR A 127 0.55 -12.68 10.13
C THR A 127 0.71 -13.81 9.12
N LEU A 128 1.76 -14.61 9.27
CA LEU A 128 1.96 -15.85 8.53
C LEU A 128 1.51 -17.03 9.40
N LYS A 129 0.39 -17.68 9.04
CA LYS A 129 -0.21 -18.79 9.82
C LYS A 129 -0.96 -19.82 8.95
N PRO A 130 -0.93 -21.11 9.32
CA PRO A 130 0.09 -21.73 10.18
C PRO A 130 1.45 -21.74 9.47
N LEU A 131 2.54 -21.76 10.25
CA LEU A 131 3.85 -22.14 9.73
C LEU A 131 3.87 -23.64 9.41
N VAL A 132 4.45 -24.00 8.27
CA VAL A 132 4.47 -25.37 7.73
C VAL A 132 5.89 -25.74 7.25
N PRO A 133 6.28 -27.03 7.25
CA PRO A 133 7.63 -27.46 6.86
C PRO A 133 7.83 -27.56 5.33
N SER A 134 7.00 -26.89 4.53
CA SER A 134 7.11 -26.84 3.07
C SER A 134 7.22 -25.41 2.60
N PHE A 135 8.14 -25.11 1.67
CA PHE A 135 8.30 -23.77 1.10
C PHE A 135 6.95 -23.24 0.54
N PRO A 136 6.54 -21.98 0.83
CA PRO A 136 7.31 -20.88 1.42
C PRO A 136 7.30 -20.81 2.97
N CYS A 137 7.04 -21.94 3.64
CA CYS A 137 7.06 -22.14 5.09
C CYS A 137 5.83 -21.61 5.86
N PHE A 138 4.79 -21.17 5.16
CA PHE A 138 3.49 -20.79 5.73
C PHE A 138 2.36 -21.16 4.77
N ALA A 139 1.15 -21.32 5.30
CA ALA A 139 -0.03 -21.65 4.48
C ALA A 139 -0.85 -20.41 4.07
N ASN A 140 -0.99 -19.41 4.96
CA ASN A 140 -1.77 -18.20 4.67
C ASN A 140 -1.02 -16.94 5.12
N ILE A 141 -1.37 -15.82 4.48
CA ILE A 141 -0.98 -14.47 4.86
C ILE A 141 -2.25 -13.73 5.27
N TYR A 142 -2.27 -13.20 6.49
CA TYR A 142 -3.31 -12.29 6.96
C TYR A 142 -2.71 -10.90 7.08
N VAL A 143 -3.42 -9.89 6.56
CA VAL A 143 -3.01 -8.49 6.66
C VAL A 143 -4.17 -7.70 7.27
N SER A 144 -3.89 -6.97 8.35
CA SER A 144 -4.84 -6.07 8.98
C SER A 144 -4.23 -4.70 9.22
N LEU A 145 -5.08 -3.69 9.26
CA LEU A 145 -4.72 -2.38 9.77
C LEU A 145 -5.06 -2.36 11.26
N MET A 146 -4.08 -2.05 12.10
CA MET A 146 -4.33 -1.78 13.50
C MET A 146 -5.06 -0.43 13.59
N GLU A 147 -6.10 -0.34 14.43
CA GLU A 147 -6.82 0.92 14.65
C GLU A 147 -5.85 2.06 15.04
N LYS A 148 -6.21 3.29 14.67
CA LYS A 148 -5.43 4.50 14.97
C LYS A 148 -5.47 4.84 16.46
#